data_AF-A0A2N0NLB8-F1
#
_entry.id   AF-A0A2N0NLB8-F1
#
_cell.length_a   1.000
_cell.length_b   1.000
_cell.length_c   1.000
_cell.angle_alpha   90.00
_cell.angle_beta   90.00
_cell.angle_gamma   90.00
#
_symmetry.space_group_name_H-M   'P 1'
#
loop_
_entity.id
_entity.type
_entity.pdbx_description
1 polymer ?
#
loop_
_entity_poly.entity_id
_entity_poly.type
_entity_poly.pdbx_seq_one_letter_code
_entity_poly.pdbx_strand_id
1 'polypeptide(L)' 'SAHYIDKDWKLQNLLINFVQIYRQHTGENIMNTFVSALQNFSIHIKIMGITTNNTSNNITFINALHK' A
#
# COMPACT_ATOMS: atom_id res chain seq x y z
N SER A 1 -2.41 -6.45 -1.58
CA SER A 1 -2.81 -7.36 -0.49
C SER A 1 -2.05 -6.99 0.77
N ALA A 2 -2.55 -7.40 1.94
CA ALA A 2 -1.80 -7.40 3.18
C ALA A 2 -1.44 -8.83 3.56
N HIS A 3 -0.23 -9.01 4.06
CA HIS A 3 0.28 -10.28 4.56
C HIS A 3 0.76 -10.07 5.99
N TYR A 4 0.29 -10.90 6.91
CA TYR A 4 0.65 -10.80 8.33
C TYR A 4 0.57 -12.15 9.03
N ILE A 5 1.25 -12.28 10.17
CA ILE A 5 1.13 -13.44 11.05
C ILE A 5 0.10 -13.12 12.13
N ASP A 6 -0.89 -14.00 12.32
CA ASP A 6 -1.90 -13.84 13.36
C ASP A 6 -1.45 -14.39 14.73
N LYS A 7 -2.34 -14.29 15.73
CA LYS A 7 -2.09 -14.75 17.10
C LYS A 7 -1.84 -16.27 17.22
N ASP A 8 -2.25 -17.04 16.23
CA ASP A 8 -2.10 -18.49 16.18
C ASP A 8 -0.88 -18.88 15.31
N TRP A 9 -0.01 -17.90 15.03
CA TRP A 9 1.22 -18.05 14.23
C TRP A 9 0.97 -18.49 12.79
N LYS A 10 -0.20 -18.14 12.23
CA LYS A 10 -0.55 -18.49 10.84
C LYS A 10 -0.36 -17.29 9.92
N LEU A 11 0.19 -17.57 8.74
CA LEU A 11 0.28 -16.59 7.67
C LEU A 11 -1.10 -16.33 7.08
N GLN A 12 -1.53 -15.07 7.17
CA GLN A 12 -2.75 -14.57 6.57
C GLN A 12 -2.43 -13.80 5.29
N ASN A 13 -3.27 -13.98 4.28
CA ASN A 13 -3.25 -13.18 3.05
C ASN A 13 -4.64 -12.57 2.85
N LEU A 14 -4.71 -11.25 2.90
CA LEU A 14 -5.96 -10.52 2.77
C LEU A 14 -5.88 -9.54 1.59
N LEU A 15 -6.87 -9.60 0.71
CA LEU A 15 -7.11 -8.54 -0.25
C LEU A 15 -7.75 -7.35 0.48
N ILE A 16 -7.02 -6.25 0.60
CA ILE A 16 -7.50 -5.03 1.28
C ILE A 16 -8.45 -4.24 0.39
N ASN A 17 -8.06 -3.96 -0.85
CA ASN A 17 -8.87 -3.15 -1.76
C ASN A 17 -8.43 -3.31 -3.22
N PHE A 18 -9.34 -3.01 -4.14
CA PHE A 18 -9.06 -2.68 -5.54
C PHE A 18 -9.44 -1.22 -5.77
N VAL A 19 -8.45 -0.33 -5.85
CA VAL A 19 -8.72 1.10 -6.03
C VAL A 19 -8.48 1.50 -7.48
N GLN A 20 -9.51 2.07 -8.10
CA GLN A 20 -9.38 2.68 -9.41
C GLN A 20 -8.71 4.05 -9.29
N ILE A 21 -7.60 4.25 -10.00
CA ILE A 21 -6.94 5.56 -10.11
C ILE A 21 -7.35 6.16 -11.45
N TYR A 22 -8.24 7.16 -11.42
CA TYR A 22 -8.73 7.83 -12.64
C TYR A 22 -7.75 8.89 -13.19
N ARG A 23 -6.77 9.30 -12.38
CA ARG A 23 -5.71 10.25 -12.78
C ARG A 23 -4.53 9.50 -13.38
N GLN A 24 -3.54 10.24 -13.91
CA GLN A 24 -2.26 9.64 -14.31
C GLN A 24 -1.65 8.83 -13.16
N HIS A 25 -1.07 7.67 -13.48
CA HIS A 25 -0.41 6.78 -12.54
C HIS A 25 0.98 7.30 -12.11
N THR A 26 1.04 8.56 -11.66
CA THR A 26 2.23 9.15 -11.04
C THR A 26 2.44 8.56 -9.65
N GLY A 27 3.69 8.56 -9.18
CA GLY A 27 4.01 8.07 -7.83
C GLY A 27 3.21 8.78 -6.73
N GLU A 28 2.98 10.09 -6.88
CA GLU A 28 2.18 10.88 -5.95
C GLU A 28 0.70 10.47 -5.91
N ASN A 29 0.08 10.22 -7.07
CA ASN A 29 -1.31 9.75 -7.11
C ASN A 29 -1.46 8.34 -6.54
N ILE A 30 -0.48 7.47 -6.79
CA ILE A 30 -0.42 6.12 -6.19
C ILE A 30 -0.26 6.24 -4.68
N MET A 31 0.65 7.09 -4.20
CA MET A 31 0.87 7.37 -2.77
C MET A 31 -0.42 7.82 -2.08
N ASN A 32 -1.07 8.86 -2.61
CA ASN A 32 -2.30 9.40 -2.04
C ASN A 32 -3.38 8.32 -1.96
N THR A 33 -3.57 7.56 -3.04
CA THR A 33 -4.54 6.47 -3.10
C THR A 33 -4.22 5.38 -2.07
N PHE A 34 -2.95 5.00 -1.95
CA PHE A 34 -2.47 4.00 -1.01
C PHE A 34 -2.72 4.45 0.44
N VAL A 35 -2.32 5.67 0.81
CA VAL A 35 -2.51 6.22 2.15
C VAL A 35 -4.00 6.31 2.52
N SER A 36 -4.84 6.81 1.61
CA SER A 36 -6.29 6.87 1.84
C SER A 36 -6.88 5.47 2.07
N ALA A 37 -6.45 4.45 1.31
CA ALA A 37 -6.89 3.08 1.55
C ALA A 37 -6.48 2.61 2.96
N LEU A 38 -5.23 2.82 3.38
CA LEU A 38 -4.78 2.42 4.72
C LEU A 38 -5.53 3.14 5.85
N GLN A 39 -5.85 4.42 5.67
CA GLN A 39 -6.65 5.21 6.61
C GLN A 39 -8.08 4.69 6.70
N ASN A 40 -8.72 4.39 5.57
CA ASN A 40 -10.09 3.86 5.53
C ASN A 40 -10.22 2.54 6.31
N PHE A 41 -9.20 1.69 6.27
CA PHE A 41 -9.16 0.45 7.05
C PHE A 41 -8.55 0.62 8.45
N SER A 42 -8.13 1.83 8.83
CA SER A 42 -7.45 2.13 10.11
C SER A 42 -6.23 1.25 10.38
N ILE A 43 -5.48 0.90 9.33
CA ILE A 43 -4.28 0.06 9.38
C ILE A 43 -2.99 0.82 9.06
N HIS A 44 -3.05 2.14 8.87
CA HIS A 44 -1.89 2.96 8.52
C HIS A 44 -0.70 2.83 9.48
N ILE A 45 -0.95 2.63 10.79
CA ILE A 45 0.11 2.40 11.79
C ILE A 45 0.60 0.93 11.87
N LYS A 46 0.01 0.02 11.11
CA LYS A 46 0.29 -1.43 11.17
C LYS A 46 1.19 -1.91 10.02
N ILE A 47 1.71 -0.99 9.21
CA ILE A 47 2.53 -1.32 8.04
C ILE A 47 3.99 -1.47 8.45
N MET A 48 4.55 -2.67 8.27
CA MET A 48 5.96 -2.96 8.52
C MET A 48 6.81 -2.94 7.24
N GLY A 49 6.20 -3.13 6.08
CA GLY A 49 6.91 -3.18 4.80
C GLY A 49 5.95 -3.12 3.62
N ILE A 50 6.47 -2.62 2.50
CA ILE A 50 5.76 -2.51 1.23
C ILE A 50 6.59 -3.25 0.20
N THR A 51 5.94 -4.14 -0.57
CA THR A 51 6.57 -4.84 -1.69
C THR A 51 5.86 -4.44 -2.97
N THR A 52 6.65 -4.05 -3.96
CA THR A 52 6.16 -3.64 -5.29
C THR A 52 7.19 -4.03 -6.35
N ASN A 53 6.78 -4.09 -7.61
CA ASN A 53 7.73 -4.27 -8.71
C ASN A 53 8.53 -2.97 -8.98
N ASN A 54 9.63 -3.10 -9.74
CA ASN A 54 10.59 -2.03 -10.01
C ASN A 54 10.16 -1.09 -11.16
N THR A 55 8.87 -0.77 -11.29
CA THR A 55 8.40 0.19 -12.29
C THR A 55 8.64 1.63 -11.80
N SER A 56 8.90 2.56 -12.73
CA SER A 56 9.28 3.95 -12.39
C SER A 56 8.27 4.65 -11.49
N ASN A 57 6.98 4.45 -11.75
CA ASN A 57 5.89 4.98 -10.92
C ASN A 57 5.94 4.48 -9.47
N ASN A 58 6.24 3.20 -9.26
CA ASN A 58 6.37 2.59 -7.94
C ASN A 58 7.62 3.07 -7.20
N ILE A 59 8.73 3.27 -7.91
CA ILE A 59 9.92 3.93 -7.34
C ILE A 59 9.57 5.33 -6.86
N THR A 60 8.90 6.13 -7.70
CA THR A 60 8.48 7.50 -7.32
C THR A 60 7.43 7.52 -6.21
N PHE A 61 6.57 6.51 -6.13
CA PHE A 61 5.61 6.31 -5.04
C PHE A 61 6.32 6.09 -3.70
N ILE A 62 7.26 5.14 -3.63
CA ILE A 62 8.03 4.88 -2.41
C ILE A 62 8.83 6.12 -2.00
N ASN A 63 9.43 6.83 -2.95
CA ASN A 63 10.13 8.09 -2.66
C ASN A 63 9.20 9.18 -2.14
N ALA A 64 7.95 9.24 -2.61
CA ALA A 64 6.96 10.20 -2.13
C ALA A 64 6.47 9.87 -0.70
N LEU A 65 6.36 8.58 -0.34
CA LEU A 65 6.02 8.15 1.02
C LEU A 65 7.05 8.53 2.09
N HIS A 66 8.32 8.68 1.70
CA HIS A 66 9.41 9.02 2.62
C HIS A 66 9.65 10.53 2.79
N LYS A 67 8.92 11.38 2.06
CA LYS A 67 8.98 12.83 2.21
C LYS A 67 8.04 13.31 3.31
#